data_AF-A0A654DVC2-F1
#
_entry.id   AF-A0A654DVC2-F1
#
_cell.length_a   1.000
_cell.length_b   1.000
_cell.length_c   1.000
_cell.angle_alpha   90.00
_cell.angle_beta   90.00
_cell.angle_gamma   90.00
#
_symmetry.space_group_name_H-M   'P 1'
#
loop_
_entity.id
_entity.type
_entity.pdbx_description
1 polymer ?
#
loop_
_entity_poly.entity_id
_entity_poly.type
_entity_poly.pdbx_seq_one_letter_code
_entity_poly.pdbx_strand_id
1 'polypeptide(L)'
;MEIENIWVIALMIVVIPLFFWMRVSSINKRKKGVTVRCPHCEKDQRLEKLRNYVCEKCDTPVAFFDEQGDPLKEITYYECMACQEKNFMGILTCTACGMANKAGIPK
;
A
#
# COMPACT_ATOMS: atom_id res chain seq x y z
N MET A 1 3.33 11.76 -49.49
CA MET A 1 4.08 11.63 -48.23
C MET A 1 3.12 11.22 -47.10
N GLU A 2 2.28 10.20 -47.29
CA GLU A 2 1.04 10.09 -46.50
C GLU A 2 0.71 8.70 -45.94
N ILE A 3 1.36 7.62 -46.41
CA ILE A 3 1.02 6.26 -45.96
C ILE A 3 2.07 5.70 -44.99
N GLU A 4 3.35 6.04 -45.17
CA GLU A 4 4.45 5.53 -44.32
C GLU A 4 4.38 6.01 -42.86
N ASN A 5 3.74 7.15 -42.62
CA ASN A 5 3.62 7.72 -41.28
C ASN A 5 2.35 7.30 -40.53
N ILE A 6 1.35 6.70 -41.20
CA ILE A 6 0.08 6.30 -40.56
C ILE A 6 0.34 5.22 -39.50
N TRP A 7 1.22 4.27 -39.80
CA TRP A 7 1.59 3.21 -38.84
C TRP A 7 2.34 3.77 -37.63
N VAL A 8 3.21 4.75 -37.83
CA VAL A 8 3.93 5.43 -36.74
C VAL A 8 2.97 6.23 -35.86
N ILE A 9 2.04 6.95 -36.48
CA ILE A 9 1.01 7.73 -35.78
C ILE A 9 0.07 6.80 -35.00
N ALA A 10 -0.40 5.71 -35.61
CA ALA A 10 -1.24 4.71 -34.95
C ALA A 10 -0.51 4.04 -33.77
N LEU A 11 0.77 3.72 -33.94
CA LEU A 11 1.60 3.16 -32.88
C LEU A 11 1.78 4.16 -31.73
N MET A 12 1.99 5.45 -32.00
CA MET A 12 2.06 6.47 -30.96
C MET A 12 0.72 6.65 -30.24
N ILE A 13 -0.41 6.66 -30.96
CA ILE A 13 -1.76 6.82 -30.37
C ILE A 13 -2.15 5.60 -29.52
N VAL A 14 -1.62 4.40 -29.78
CA VAL A 14 -1.98 3.20 -29.02
C VAL A 14 -0.97 2.92 -27.91
N VAL A 15 0.32 2.94 -28.21
CA VAL A 15 1.38 2.54 -27.27
C VAL A 15 1.57 3.56 -26.16
N ILE A 16 1.50 4.87 -26.47
CA ILE A 16 1.69 5.91 -25.46
C ILE A 16 0.56 5.84 -24.41
N PRO A 17 -0.74 5.83 -24.78
CA PRO A 17 -1.82 5.66 -23.80
C PRO A 17 -1.77 4.34 -23.05
N LEU A 18 -1.41 3.22 -23.70
CA LEU A 18 -1.23 1.94 -23.01
C LEU A 18 -0.10 2.00 -21.97
N PHE A 19 1.03 2.61 -22.29
CA PHE A 19 2.15 2.79 -21.36
C PHE A 19 1.72 3.65 -20.16
N PHE A 20 1.06 4.78 -20.41
CA PHE A 20 0.55 5.63 -19.33
C PHE A 20 -0.51 4.92 -18.50
N TRP A 21 -1.41 4.13 -19.12
CA TRP A 21 -2.41 3.36 -18.40
C TRP A 21 -1.78 2.26 -17.53
N MET A 22 -0.80 1.52 -18.05
CA MET A 22 -0.04 0.54 -17.27
C MET A 22 0.71 1.20 -16.10
N ARG A 23 1.33 2.37 -16.33
CA ARG A 23 2.02 3.12 -15.28
C ARG A 23 1.05 3.60 -14.20
N VAL A 24 -0.09 4.16 -14.59
CA VAL A 24 -1.14 4.59 -13.66
C VAL A 24 -1.74 3.40 -12.92
N SER A 25 -1.98 2.28 -13.59
CA SER A 25 -2.46 1.04 -12.99
C SER A 25 -1.46 0.47 -11.97
N SER A 26 -0.17 0.42 -12.29
CA SER A 26 0.90 0.01 -11.38
C SER A 26 1.02 0.95 -10.17
N ILE A 27 0.94 2.26 -10.39
CA ILE A 27 0.90 3.26 -9.31
C ILE A 27 -0.36 3.08 -8.45
N ASN A 28 -1.52 2.81 -9.05
CA ASN A 28 -2.76 2.56 -8.32
C ASN A 28 -2.72 1.24 -7.54
N LYS A 29 -2.09 0.18 -8.07
CA LYS A 29 -1.82 -1.06 -7.31
C LYS A 29 -0.92 -0.78 -6.11
N ARG A 30 0.13 0.04 -6.29
CA ARG A 30 0.94 0.51 -5.17
C ARG A 30 0.09 1.31 -4.17
N LYS A 31 -0.72 2.28 -4.62
CA LYS A 31 -1.59 3.08 -3.73
C LYS A 31 -2.59 2.25 -2.92
N LYS A 32 -2.99 1.07 -3.39
CA LYS A 32 -3.89 0.18 -2.65
C LYS A 32 -3.20 -0.63 -1.56
N GLY A 33 -1.88 -0.79 -1.63
CA GLY A 33 -1.12 -1.55 -0.64
C GLY A 33 -0.79 -0.75 0.62
N VAL A 34 -0.84 -1.43 1.76
CA VAL A 34 -0.52 -0.89 3.09
C VAL A 34 0.87 -1.37 3.47
N THR A 35 1.75 -0.44 3.86
CA THR A 35 3.06 -0.81 4.42
C THR A 35 2.90 -1.02 5.92
N VAL A 36 3.34 -2.15 6.42
CA VAL A 36 3.31 -2.53 7.83
C VAL A 36 4.71 -2.87 8.32
N ARG A 37 4.99 -2.62 9.60
CA ARG A 37 6.24 -2.99 10.27
C ARG A 37 5.99 -4.15 11.20
N CYS A 38 6.82 -5.18 11.11
CA CYS A 38 6.77 -6.29 12.06
C CYS A 38 7.22 -5.81 13.46
N PRO A 39 6.43 -6.03 14.52
CA PRO A 39 6.81 -5.62 15.88
C PRO A 39 7.96 -6.44 16.46
N HIS A 40 8.23 -7.64 15.92
CA HIS A 40 9.28 -8.53 16.45
C HIS A 40 10.65 -8.29 15.80
N CYS A 41 10.71 -8.09 14.48
CA CYS A 41 11.98 -7.99 13.74
C CYS A 41 12.18 -6.65 13.01
N GLU A 42 11.24 -5.71 13.19
CA GLU A 42 11.23 -4.37 12.61
C GLU A 42 11.29 -4.30 11.08
N LYS A 43 11.14 -5.43 10.39
CA LYS A 43 11.09 -5.46 8.93
C LYS A 43 9.80 -4.81 8.45
N ASP A 44 9.97 -3.87 7.53
CA ASP A 44 8.87 -3.30 6.76
C ASP A 44 8.48 -4.26 5.64
N GLN A 45 7.18 -4.50 5.51
CA GLN A 45 6.61 -5.30 4.45
C GLN A 45 5.35 -4.66 3.89
N ARG A 46 5.04 -4.98 2.63
CA ARG A 46 3.89 -4.42 1.93
C ARG A 46 2.79 -5.46 1.83
N LEU A 47 1.61 -5.11 2.32
CA LEU A 47 0.40 -5.90 2.15
C LEU A 47 -0.47 -5.28 1.05
N GLU A 48 -1.22 -6.08 0.30
CA GLU A 48 -2.17 -5.58 -0.70
C GLU A 48 -3.39 -4.91 -0.06
N LYS A 49 -3.76 -5.35 1.14
CA LYS A 49 -4.82 -4.78 1.98
C LYS A 49 -4.45 -5.03 3.44
N LEU A 50 -4.93 -4.19 4.34
CA LEU A 50 -4.77 -4.43 5.77
C LEU A 50 -5.47 -5.73 6.18
N ARG A 51 -4.69 -6.67 6.71
CA ARG A 51 -5.13 -7.99 7.20
C ARG A 51 -4.09 -8.57 8.16
N ASN A 52 -4.48 -9.59 8.92
CA ASN A 52 -3.54 -10.43 9.67
C ASN A 52 -2.53 -11.04 8.69
N TYR A 53 -1.26 -11.10 9.08
CA TYR A 53 -0.19 -11.55 8.21
C TYR A 53 0.91 -12.29 8.98
N VAL A 54 1.73 -13.05 8.27
CA VAL A 54 2.95 -13.66 8.81
C VAL A 54 4.15 -12.88 8.30
N CYS A 55 5.07 -12.52 9.19
CA CYS A 55 6.24 -11.74 8.79
C CYS A 55 7.18 -12.54 7.90
N GLU A 56 7.52 -12.01 6.73
CA GLU A 56 8.38 -12.69 5.74
C GLU A 56 9.85 -12.90 6.16
N LYS A 57 10.27 -12.35 7.31
CA LYS A 57 11.67 -12.46 7.79
C LYS A 57 11.82 -13.33 9.02
N CYS A 58 10.88 -13.25 9.95
CA CYS A 58 10.97 -13.95 11.23
C CYS A 58 9.82 -14.92 11.47
N ASP A 59 8.95 -15.12 10.47
CA ASP A 59 7.79 -16.02 10.50
C ASP A 59 6.83 -15.78 11.67
N THR A 60 6.94 -14.63 12.33
CA THR A 60 6.07 -14.26 13.44
C THR A 60 4.69 -13.88 12.89
N PRO A 61 3.60 -14.50 13.40
CA PRO A 61 2.26 -14.07 13.06
C PRO A 61 1.97 -12.72 13.71
N VAL A 62 1.44 -11.79 12.93
CA VAL A 62 1.03 -10.45 13.35
C VAL A 62 -0.46 -10.32 13.05
N ALA A 63 -1.25 -10.16 14.11
CA ALA A 63 -2.69 -10.03 14.01
C ALA A 63 -3.13 -8.60 14.34
N PHE A 64 -4.03 -8.07 13.53
CA PHE A 64 -4.72 -6.80 13.73
C PHE A 64 -6.23 -7.00 14.00
N PHE A 65 -6.79 -8.13 13.59
CA PHE A 65 -8.21 -8.43 13.73
C PHE A 65 -8.40 -9.78 14.41
N ASP A 66 -9.49 -9.94 15.13
CA ASP A 66 -9.95 -11.24 15.65
C ASP A 66 -10.65 -12.08 14.56
N GLU A 67 -11.23 -13.21 14.96
CA GLU A 67 -11.94 -14.14 14.05
C GLU A 67 -13.24 -13.54 13.49
N GLN A 68 -13.80 -12.55 14.18
CA GLN A 68 -15.02 -11.84 13.80
C GLN A 68 -14.72 -10.65 12.87
N GLY A 69 -13.45 -10.28 12.72
CA GLY A 69 -12.98 -9.17 11.90
C GLY A 69 -12.94 -7.84 12.66
N ASP A 70 -13.12 -7.85 13.97
CA ASP A 70 -13.02 -6.68 14.84
C ASP A 70 -11.55 -6.45 15.23
N PRO A 71 -11.12 -5.19 15.43
CA PRO A 71 -9.78 -4.90 15.90
C PRO A 71 -9.48 -5.55 17.25
N LEU A 72 -8.30 -6.17 17.38
CA LEU A 72 -7.88 -6.74 18.67
C LEU A 72 -7.80 -5.66 19.76
N LYS A 73 -8.22 -6.00 20.97
CA LYS A 73 -8.25 -5.09 22.13
C LYS A 73 -6.88 -4.51 22.50
N GLU A 74 -5.81 -5.24 22.21
CA GLU A 74 -4.43 -4.86 22.53
C GLU A 74 -3.82 -3.87 21.53
N ILE A 75 -4.55 -3.55 20.46
CA ILE A 75 -4.00 -2.68 19.42
C ILE A 75 -4.02 -1.23 19.87
N THR A 76 -2.86 -0.62 19.76
CA THR A 76 -2.68 0.82 19.96
C THR A 76 -2.93 1.57 18.67
N TYR A 77 -3.37 2.83 18.81
CA TYR A 77 -3.70 3.70 17.68
C TYR A 77 -2.82 4.95 17.69
N TYR A 78 -2.60 5.52 16.52
CA TYR A 78 -1.99 6.84 16.34
C TYR A 78 -2.82 7.67 15.36
N GLU A 79 -2.68 9.00 15.43
CA GLU A 79 -3.35 9.91 14.50
C GLU A 79 -2.49 10.22 13.28
N CYS A 80 -3.10 10.21 12.10
CA CYS A 80 -2.38 10.52 10.88
C CYS A 80 -1.93 11.99 10.87
N MET A 81 -0.64 12.28 10.67
CA MET A 81 -0.17 13.67 10.63
C MET A 81 -0.76 14.47 9.45
N ALA A 82 -1.15 13.79 8.37
CA ALA A 82 -1.67 14.42 7.16
C ALA A 82 -3.18 14.66 7.19
N CYS A 83 -3.96 13.71 7.72
CA CYS A 83 -5.42 13.75 7.69
C CYS A 83 -6.10 13.55 9.04
N GLN A 84 -5.34 13.45 10.13
CA GLN A 84 -5.79 13.28 11.53
C GLN A 84 -6.64 12.03 11.81
N GLU A 85 -6.80 11.15 10.83
CA GLU A 85 -7.53 9.89 10.99
C GLU A 85 -6.78 8.91 11.90
N LYS A 86 -7.53 8.15 12.72
CA LYS A 86 -6.97 7.10 13.58
C LYS A 86 -6.50 5.91 12.74
N ASN A 87 -5.26 5.48 12.99
CA ASN A 87 -4.63 4.34 12.32
C ASN A 87 -4.02 3.39 13.37
N PHE A 88 -3.89 2.11 13.02
CA PHE A 88 -3.29 1.12 13.91
C PHE A 88 -1.77 1.29 13.99
N MET A 89 -1.22 1.20 15.19
CA MET A 89 0.23 1.17 15.40
C MET A 89 0.85 -0.04 14.69
N GLY A 90 2.04 0.12 14.12
CA GLY A 90 2.66 -0.87 13.23
C GLY A 90 2.27 -0.71 11.76
N ILE A 91 1.29 0.14 11.42
CA ILE A 91 0.99 0.52 10.04
C ILE A 91 1.73 1.80 9.69
N LEU A 92 2.54 1.77 8.63
CA LEU A 92 3.30 2.93 8.15
C LEU A 92 2.61 3.67 7.01
N THR A 93 1.50 3.15 6.47
CA THR A 93 0.71 3.81 5.41
C THR A 93 -0.69 4.07 5.92
N CYS A 94 -1.09 5.33 6.02
CA CYS A 94 -2.44 5.69 6.46
C CYS A 94 -3.49 5.02 5.57
N THR A 95 -4.42 4.28 6.18
CA THR A 95 -5.45 3.54 5.43
C THR A 95 -6.49 4.47 4.80
N ALA A 96 -6.67 5.67 5.35
CA ALA A 96 -7.60 6.66 4.82
C ALA A 96 -7.02 7.52 3.69
N CYS A 97 -5.85 8.13 3.89
CA CYS A 97 -5.26 9.04 2.90
C CYS A 97 -4.10 8.45 2.07
N GLY A 98 -3.63 7.25 2.40
CA GLY A 98 -2.57 6.56 1.67
C GLY A 98 -1.16 7.14 1.86
N MET A 99 -0.98 8.15 2.72
CA MET A 99 0.32 8.75 2.98
C MET A 99 1.15 7.92 3.95
N ALA A 100 2.47 7.94 3.74
CA ALA A 100 3.41 7.34 4.68
C ALA A 100 3.39 8.11 6.01
N ASN A 101 3.37 7.39 7.12
CA ASN A 101 3.39 7.96 8.45
C ASN A 101 4.40 7.25 9.35
N LYS A 102 5.35 8.02 9.87
CA LYS A 102 6.39 7.54 10.78
C LYS A 102 5.90 7.39 12.22
N ALA A 103 4.77 7.98 12.57
CA ALA A 103 4.17 7.84 13.89
C ALA A 103 3.67 6.42 14.18
N GLY A 104 3.48 5.60 13.14
CA GLY A 104 3.11 4.19 13.26
C GLY A 104 4.26 3.26 13.63
N ILE A 105 5.47 3.76 13.86
CA ILE A 105 6.61 2.95 14.29
C ILE A 105 6.46 2.70 15.80
N PRO A 106 6.25 1.44 16.25
CA PRO A 106 6.23 1.13 17.67
C PRO A 106 7.58 1.51 18.30
N LYS A 107 7.54 2.13 19.49
CA LYS A 107 8.73 2.51 20.27
C LYS A 107 9.21 1.35 21.13
#